data_AF-A0A7G2M020-F1
#
_entry.id   AF-A0A7G2M020-F1
#
_cell.length_a   1.000
_cell.length_b   1.000
_cell.length_c   1.000
_cell.angle_alpha   90.00
_cell.angle_beta   90.00
_cell.angle_gamma   90.00
#
_symmetry.space_group_name_H-M   'P 1'
#
loop_
_entity.id
_entity.type
_entity.pdbx_description
1 polymer ?
#
loop_
_entity_poly.entity_id
_entity_poly.type
_entity_poly.pdbx_seq_one_letter_code
_entity_poly.pdbx_strand_id
1 'polypeptide(L)'
;GVSLRTLYKYTPSRAEMVLAALENRQQRYLALILSDLPDDPADALEVILSRVGHWMETETSHGCLFHAAVAADPGSESLRALLIRHKQEVAAKAAAATALEGAETELLVIIEGLTQTWPLHGEAAVTAAKWVSKALHAPR
;
A
#
# COMPACT_ATOMS: atom_id res chain seq x y z
N GLY A 1 25.65 -6.05 -5.68
CA GLY A 1 25.70 -5.51 -4.30
C GLY A 1 26.70 -4.36 -4.24
N VAL A 2 26.53 -3.42 -3.31
CA VAL A 2 27.46 -2.29 -3.06
C VAL A 2 28.08 -2.42 -1.66
N SER A 3 29.20 -1.74 -1.43
CA SER A 3 29.87 -1.74 -0.12
C SER A 3 29.05 -0.98 0.94
N LEU A 4 29.21 -1.32 2.23
CA LEU A 4 28.64 -0.53 3.34
C LEU A 4 29.10 0.93 3.29
N ARG A 5 30.35 1.19 2.89
CA ARG A 5 30.87 2.56 2.70
C ARG A 5 30.06 3.33 1.65
N THR A 6 29.71 2.67 0.56
CA THR A 6 28.86 3.27 -0.49
C THR A 6 27.46 3.54 0.05
N LEU A 7 26.90 2.63 0.84
CA LEU A 7 25.56 2.77 1.39
C LEU A 7 25.50 3.93 2.39
N TYR A 8 26.43 4.00 3.35
CA TYR A 8 26.50 5.07 4.34
C TYR A 8 26.82 6.45 3.77
N LYS A 9 27.35 6.54 2.54
CA LYS A 9 27.47 7.81 1.82
C LYS A 9 26.10 8.44 1.53
N TYR A 10 25.07 7.62 1.28
CA TYR A 10 23.73 8.09 0.90
C TYR A 10 22.71 7.96 2.03
N THR A 11 22.92 7.02 2.95
CA THR A 11 22.08 6.81 4.14
C THR A 11 22.98 6.74 5.38
N PRO A 12 23.37 7.89 5.96
CA PRO A 12 24.27 8.01 7.10
C PRO A 12 24.00 7.10 8.30
N SER A 13 22.77 6.63 8.49
CA SER A 13 22.40 5.71 9.57
C SER A 13 21.56 4.53 9.10
N ARG A 14 21.49 3.46 9.92
CA ARG A 14 20.56 2.34 9.69
C ARG A 14 19.10 2.81 9.66
N ALA A 15 18.73 3.78 10.50
CA ALA A 15 17.39 4.32 10.52
C ALA A 15 17.06 5.03 9.20
N GLU A 16 17.96 5.88 8.71
CA GLU A 16 17.80 6.55 7.41
C GLU A 16 17.78 5.57 6.24
N MET A 17 18.55 4.48 6.34
CA MET A 17 18.53 3.41 5.34
C MET A 17 17.17 2.71 5.27
N VAL A 18 16.57 2.41 6.42
CA VAL A 18 15.22 1.83 6.49
C VAL A 18 14.19 2.80 5.90
N LEU A 19 14.24 4.08 6.25
CA LEU A 19 13.35 5.10 5.70
C LEU A 19 13.48 5.17 4.16
N ALA A 20 14.70 5.28 3.64
CA ALA A 20 14.95 5.35 2.20
C ALA A 20 14.46 4.08 1.45
N ALA A 21 14.64 2.91 2.04
CA ALA A 21 14.16 1.65 1.47
C ALA A 21 12.62 1.58 1.44
N LEU A 22 11.96 2.05 2.50
CA LEU A 22 10.51 2.15 2.58
C LEU A 22 9.96 3.15 1.54
N GLU A 23 10.67 4.24 1.25
CA GLU A 23 10.25 5.21 0.23
C GLU A 23 10.36 4.64 -1.17
N ASN A 24 11.48 3.99 -1.47
CA ASN A 24 11.64 3.32 -2.74
C ASN A 24 10.56 2.23 -2.93
N ARG A 25 10.22 1.51 -1.86
CA ARG A 25 9.14 0.53 -1.87
C ARG A 25 7.78 1.17 -2.19
N GLN A 26 7.45 2.29 -1.55
CA GLN A 26 6.19 3.01 -1.81
C GLN A 26 6.08 3.45 -3.26
N GLN A 27 7.14 4.01 -3.82
CA GLN A 27 7.16 4.44 -5.23
C GLN A 27 6.90 3.27 -6.18
N ARG A 28 7.55 2.13 -5.95
CA ARG A 28 7.33 0.90 -6.74
C ARG A 28 5.91 0.38 -6.58
N TYR A 29 5.39 0.38 -5.36
CA TYR A 29 4.03 -0.05 -5.06
C TYR A 29 3.00 0.80 -5.82
N LEU A 30 3.06 2.12 -5.67
CA LEU A 30 2.15 3.04 -6.35
C LEU A 30 2.25 2.94 -7.87
N ALA A 31 3.48 2.85 -8.41
CA ALA A 31 3.68 2.67 -9.84
C ALA A 31 3.02 1.38 -10.34
N LEU A 32 3.11 0.27 -9.60
CA LEU A 32 2.45 -0.97 -9.96
C LEU A 32 0.93 -0.85 -9.90
N ILE A 33 0.38 -0.38 -8.78
CA ILE A 33 -1.08 -0.47 -8.55
C ILE A 33 -1.86 0.55 -9.38
N LEU A 34 -1.27 1.68 -9.78
CA LEU A 34 -1.95 2.78 -10.46
C LEU A 34 -1.57 2.95 -11.95
N SER A 35 -0.68 2.15 -12.54
CA SER A 35 -0.28 2.32 -13.96
C SER A 35 -1.35 1.84 -14.93
N ASP A 36 -1.62 2.59 -16.00
CA ASP A 36 -2.48 2.14 -17.12
C ASP A 36 -3.82 1.55 -16.65
N LEU A 37 -4.52 2.29 -15.79
CA LEU A 37 -5.83 1.88 -15.29
C LEU A 37 -6.91 2.02 -16.39
N PRO A 38 -7.94 1.15 -16.39
CA PRO A 38 -9.13 1.34 -17.21
C PRO A 38 -9.79 2.71 -16.97
N ASP A 39 -10.49 3.22 -17.99
CA ASP A 39 -11.25 4.48 -17.89
C ASP A 39 -12.52 4.32 -17.04
N ASP A 40 -13.10 3.12 -16.98
CA ASP A 40 -14.25 2.85 -16.11
C ASP A 40 -13.82 2.80 -14.63
N PRO A 41 -14.41 3.62 -13.74
CA PRO A 41 -13.96 3.70 -12.36
C PRO A 41 -14.13 2.42 -11.54
N ALA A 42 -15.16 1.62 -11.82
CA ALA A 42 -15.39 0.37 -11.12
C ALA A 42 -14.38 -0.70 -11.57
N ASP A 43 -14.12 -0.78 -12.87
CA ASP A 43 -13.06 -1.64 -13.42
C ASP A 43 -11.67 -1.21 -12.93
N ALA A 44 -11.41 0.10 -12.80
CA ALA A 44 -10.17 0.62 -12.24
C ALA A 44 -9.96 0.15 -10.80
N LEU A 45 -11.00 0.18 -9.96
CA LEU A 45 -10.91 -0.30 -8.58
C LEU A 45 -10.65 -1.81 -8.51
N GLU A 46 -11.34 -2.60 -9.35
CA GLU A 46 -11.11 -4.04 -9.49
C GLU A 46 -9.66 -4.35 -9.90
N VAL A 47 -9.09 -3.58 -10.84
CA VAL A 47 -7.69 -3.70 -11.26
C VAL A 47 -6.72 -3.31 -10.14
N ILE A 48 -6.97 -2.21 -9.44
CA ILE A 48 -6.15 -1.79 -8.28
C ILE A 48 -6.11 -2.93 -7.26
N LEU A 49 -7.26 -3.44 -6.80
CA LEU A 49 -7.32 -4.49 -5.78
C LEU A 49 -6.63 -5.79 -6.22
N SER A 50 -6.76 -6.15 -7.50
CA SER A 50 -6.04 -7.31 -8.07
C SER A 50 -4.53 -7.12 -8.01
N ARG A 51 -4.04 -5.92 -8.33
CA ARG A 51 -2.62 -5.58 -8.30
C ARG A 51 -2.07 -5.47 -6.88
N VAL A 52 -2.88 -5.05 -5.91
CA VAL A 52 -2.48 -5.16 -4.49
C VAL A 52 -2.29 -6.63 -4.13
N GLY A 53 -3.21 -7.52 -4.52
CA GLY A 53 -3.03 -8.97 -4.34
C GLY A 53 -1.73 -9.48 -4.96
N HIS A 54 -1.47 -9.13 -6.21
CA HIS A 54 -0.23 -9.51 -6.89
C HIS A 54 1.04 -8.99 -6.20
N TRP A 55 1.01 -7.75 -5.67
CA TRP A 55 2.11 -7.22 -4.87
C TRP A 55 2.31 -8.02 -3.58
N MET A 56 1.24 -8.44 -2.92
CA MET A 56 1.33 -9.28 -1.73
C MET A 56 1.90 -10.66 -2.04
N GLU A 57 1.52 -11.26 -3.16
CA GLU A 57 2.07 -12.55 -3.60
C GLU A 57 3.59 -12.46 -3.85
N THR A 58 4.04 -11.42 -4.54
CA THR A 58 5.40 -11.34 -5.10
C THR A 58 6.40 -10.60 -4.22
N GLU A 59 5.95 -9.62 -3.44
CA GLU A 59 6.83 -8.66 -2.76
C GLU A 59 6.63 -8.64 -1.23
N THR A 60 5.53 -9.19 -0.68
CA THR A 60 5.37 -9.38 0.78
C THR A 60 4.19 -10.27 1.16
N SER A 61 4.46 -11.49 1.63
CA SER A 61 3.41 -12.43 2.10
C SER A 61 3.05 -12.29 3.59
N HIS A 62 3.66 -11.35 4.32
CA HIS A 62 3.55 -11.22 5.78
C HIS A 62 2.78 -9.95 6.23
N GLY A 63 1.97 -9.38 5.33
CA GLY A 63 1.24 -8.14 5.59
C GLY A 63 2.05 -6.89 5.23
N CYS A 64 1.60 -5.73 5.70
CA CYS A 64 2.21 -4.47 5.29
C CYS A 64 3.56 -4.21 6.00
N LEU A 65 4.63 -4.07 5.22
CA LEU A 65 5.97 -3.77 5.76
C LEU A 65 6.05 -2.47 6.57
N PHE A 66 5.22 -1.47 6.26
CA PHE A 66 5.19 -0.20 7.02
C PHE A 66 4.68 -0.39 8.44
N HIS A 67 3.61 -1.19 8.62
CA HIS A 67 3.11 -1.55 9.94
C HIS A 67 4.12 -2.39 10.70
N ALA A 68 4.78 -3.34 10.03
CA ALA A 68 5.85 -4.13 10.63
C ALA A 68 7.04 -3.27 11.08
N ALA A 69 7.42 -2.24 10.30
CA ALA A 69 8.49 -1.32 10.66
C ALA A 69 8.15 -0.52 11.93
N VAL A 70 6.92 0.01 12.04
CA VAL A 70 6.46 0.70 13.25
C VAL A 70 6.38 -0.25 14.44
N ALA A 71 5.92 -1.49 14.24
CA ALA A 71 5.89 -2.49 15.31
C ALA A 71 7.29 -2.87 15.82
N ALA A 72 8.30 -2.88 14.94
CA ALA A 72 9.69 -3.17 15.30
C ALA A 72 10.39 -2.01 16.02
N ASP A 73 9.93 -0.77 15.84
CA ASP A 73 10.43 0.42 16.55
C ASP A 73 9.28 1.39 16.90
N PRO A 74 8.46 1.07 17.92
CA PRO A 74 7.25 1.82 18.24
C PRO A 74 7.47 3.27 18.68
N GLY A 75 8.69 3.59 19.14
CA GLY A 75 9.10 4.93 19.57
C GLY A 75 9.56 5.83 18.42
N SER A 76 9.69 5.30 17.21
CA SER A 76 10.11 6.07 16.04
C SER A 76 8.98 6.91 15.48
N GLU A 77 9.00 8.21 15.78
CA GLU A 77 8.07 9.19 15.22
C GLU A 77 8.18 9.29 13.70
N SER A 78 9.39 9.14 13.15
CA SER A 78 9.63 9.20 11.71
C SER A 78 8.99 8.03 10.98
N LEU A 79 9.07 6.80 11.51
CA LEU A 79 8.39 5.64 10.92
C LEU A 79 6.86 5.77 11.02
N ARG A 80 6.35 6.31 12.13
CA ARG A 80 4.91 6.55 12.30
C ARG A 80 4.40 7.60 11.30
N ALA A 81 5.11 8.71 11.16
CA ALA A 81 4.78 9.75 10.18
C ALA A 81 4.83 9.21 8.75
N LEU A 82 5.83 8.37 8.46
CA LEU A 82 5.97 7.71 7.15
C LEU A 82 4.80 6.78 6.84
N LEU A 83 4.43 5.91 7.79
CA LEU A 83 3.27 5.04 7.68
C LEU A 83 2.01 5.86 7.35
N ILE A 84 1.71 6.88 8.16
CA ILE A 84 0.51 7.72 7.99
C ILE A 84 0.49 8.36 6.60
N ARG A 85 1.59 9.01 6.20
CA ARG A 85 1.69 9.68 4.90
C ARG A 85 1.42 8.71 3.75
N HIS A 86 2.01 7.52 3.79
CA HIS A 86 1.90 6.57 2.67
C HIS A 86 0.54 5.92 2.59
N LYS A 87 -0.11 5.68 3.73
CA LYS A 87 -1.51 5.21 3.74
C LYS A 87 -2.46 6.26 3.19
N GLN A 88 -2.27 7.52 3.58
CA GLN A 88 -3.02 8.64 3.01
C GLN A 88 -2.78 8.81 1.52
N GLU A 89 -1.53 8.68 1.06
CA GLU A 89 -1.18 8.79 -0.36
C GLU A 89 -1.84 7.69 -1.19
N VAL A 90 -1.82 6.44 -0.73
CA VAL A 90 -2.50 5.32 -1.40
C VAL A 90 -3.99 5.58 -1.51
N ALA A 91 -4.62 5.97 -0.41
CA ALA A 91 -6.06 6.24 -0.36
C ALA A 91 -6.46 7.39 -1.28
N ALA A 92 -5.75 8.52 -1.22
CA ALA A 92 -6.04 9.69 -2.06
C ALA A 92 -5.85 9.40 -3.55
N LYS A 93 -4.78 8.69 -3.93
CA LYS A 93 -4.54 8.33 -5.33
C LYS A 93 -5.55 7.30 -5.84
N ALA A 94 -5.93 6.33 -5.01
CA ALA A 94 -6.98 5.37 -5.37
C ALA A 94 -8.33 6.08 -5.55
N ALA A 95 -8.70 7.00 -4.66
CA ALA A 95 -9.94 7.77 -4.74
C ALA A 95 -10.01 8.57 -6.05
N ALA A 96 -8.95 9.32 -6.36
CA ALA A 96 -8.87 10.08 -7.60
C ALA A 96 -8.91 9.20 -8.85
N ALA A 97 -8.28 8.03 -8.82
CA ALA A 97 -8.27 7.09 -9.94
C ALA A 97 -9.60 6.36 -10.15
N THR A 98 -10.50 6.40 -9.17
CA THR A 98 -11.76 5.64 -9.17
C THR A 98 -13.00 6.52 -9.01
N ALA A 99 -12.86 7.84 -9.17
CA ALA A 99 -13.94 8.82 -9.01
C ALA A 99 -14.70 8.67 -7.68
N LEU A 100 -13.96 8.33 -6.61
CA LEU A 100 -14.45 8.08 -5.26
C LEU A 100 -13.84 9.10 -4.27
N GLU A 101 -13.58 10.32 -4.71
CA GLU A 101 -13.14 11.41 -3.85
C GLU A 101 -14.11 11.60 -2.67
N GLY A 102 -13.57 11.69 -1.45
CA GLY A 102 -14.34 11.71 -0.22
C GLY A 102 -14.62 10.32 0.40
N ALA A 103 -14.23 9.23 -0.27
CA ALA A 103 -14.28 7.86 0.27
C ALA A 103 -12.89 7.28 0.58
N GLU A 104 -11.88 8.14 0.82
CA GLU A 104 -10.50 7.74 1.07
C GLU A 104 -10.38 6.81 2.28
N THR A 105 -11.18 7.04 3.32
CA THR A 105 -11.14 6.21 4.54
C THR A 105 -11.64 4.80 4.24
N GLU A 106 -12.74 4.68 3.50
CA GLU A 106 -13.34 3.41 3.11
C GLU A 106 -12.43 2.62 2.16
N LEU A 107 -11.83 3.31 1.18
CA LEU A 107 -10.81 2.73 0.32
C LEU A 107 -9.61 2.23 1.13
N LEU A 108 -9.14 3.02 2.10
CA LEU A 108 -8.04 2.62 2.96
C LEU A 108 -8.41 1.39 3.81
N VAL A 109 -9.62 1.33 4.35
CA VAL A 109 -10.12 0.16 5.10
C VAL A 109 -10.10 -1.09 4.21
N ILE A 110 -10.54 -1.00 2.96
CA ILE A 110 -10.56 -2.14 2.04
C ILE A 110 -9.14 -2.57 1.67
N ILE A 111 -8.27 -1.63 1.29
CA ILE A 111 -6.89 -1.93 0.85
C ILE A 111 -6.05 -2.46 2.02
N GLU A 112 -6.15 -1.85 3.21
CA GLU A 112 -5.46 -2.35 4.40
C GLU A 112 -6.06 -3.66 4.88
N GLY A 113 -7.38 -3.83 4.83
CA GLY A 113 -8.04 -5.09 5.11
C GLY A 113 -7.49 -6.21 4.24
N LEU A 114 -7.47 -6.01 2.92
CA LEU A 114 -6.85 -6.95 1.97
C LEU A 114 -5.40 -7.26 2.34
N THR A 115 -4.60 -6.22 2.57
CA THR A 115 -3.17 -6.35 2.87
C THR A 115 -2.92 -7.16 4.16
N GLN A 116 -3.71 -6.93 5.21
CA GLN A 116 -3.54 -7.60 6.50
C GLN A 116 -4.19 -8.99 6.55
N THR A 117 -5.22 -9.23 5.74
CA THR A 117 -5.90 -10.52 5.63
C THR A 117 -5.20 -11.48 4.68
N TRP A 118 -4.41 -10.97 3.72
CA TRP A 118 -3.65 -11.78 2.76
C TRP A 118 -2.83 -12.92 3.38
N PRO A 119 -2.05 -12.73 4.47
CA PRO A 119 -1.26 -13.81 5.07
C PRO A 119 -2.10 -15.00 5.55
N LEU A 120 -3.39 -14.80 5.80
CA LEU A 120 -4.31 -15.81 6.30
C LEU A 120 -5.13 -16.48 5.18
N HIS A 121 -5.45 -15.74 4.12
CA HIS A 121 -6.43 -16.17 3.11
C HIS A 121 -5.95 -16.08 1.66
N GLY A 122 -4.77 -15.50 1.39
CA GLY A 122 -4.24 -15.31 0.04
C GLY A 122 -5.25 -14.64 -0.90
N GLU A 123 -5.43 -15.22 -2.09
CA GLU A 123 -6.38 -14.75 -3.12
C GLU A 123 -7.83 -14.59 -2.65
N ALA A 124 -8.26 -15.32 -1.62
CA ALA A 124 -9.59 -15.12 -1.05
C ALA A 124 -9.75 -13.71 -0.44
N ALA A 125 -8.67 -13.11 0.07
CA ALA A 125 -8.69 -11.72 0.55
C ALA A 125 -8.93 -10.72 -0.58
N VAL A 126 -8.38 -10.97 -1.78
CA VAL A 126 -8.61 -10.15 -2.97
C VAL A 126 -10.07 -10.22 -3.40
N THR A 127 -10.60 -11.44 -3.47
CA THR A 127 -11.99 -11.69 -3.82
C THR A 127 -12.95 -11.00 -2.85
N ALA A 128 -12.67 -11.08 -1.54
CA ALA A 128 -13.47 -10.42 -0.52
C ALA A 128 -13.40 -8.89 -0.62
N ALA A 129 -12.21 -8.31 -0.82
CA ALA A 129 -12.05 -6.86 -0.95
C ALA A 129 -12.81 -6.31 -2.16
N LYS A 130 -12.73 -7.00 -3.30
CA LYS A 130 -13.51 -6.66 -4.51
C LYS A 130 -15.00 -6.69 -4.25
N TRP A 131 -15.49 -7.73 -3.58
CA TRP A 131 -16.90 -7.83 -3.21
C TRP A 131 -17.34 -6.68 -2.30
N VAL A 132 -16.58 -6.35 -1.24
CA VAL A 132 -16.90 -5.23 -0.33
C VAL A 132 -16.85 -3.89 -1.07
N SER A 133 -15.90 -3.71 -2.00
CA SER A 133 -15.72 -2.45 -2.74
C SER A 133 -16.93 -2.03 -3.57
N LYS A 134 -17.78 -2.98 -3.97
CA LYS A 134 -19.04 -2.70 -4.67
C LYS A 134 -19.98 -1.80 -3.87
N ALA A 135 -19.89 -1.80 -2.54
CA ALA A 135 -20.67 -0.93 -1.68
C ALA A 135 -20.31 0.56 -1.85
N LEU A 136 -19.12 0.88 -2.37
CA LEU A 136 -18.69 2.27 -2.58
C LEU A 136 -19.40 2.95 -3.75
N HIS A 137 -19.92 2.17 -4.70
CA HIS A 137 -20.68 2.67 -5.85
C HIS A 137 -22.19 2.66 -5.61
N ALA A 138 -22.66 2.20 -4.44
CA ALA A 138 -24.05 2.28 -4.07
C ALA A 138 -24.42 3.71 -3.62
N PRO A 139 -25.62 4.22 -3.95
CA PRO A 139 -26.08 5.50 -3.43
C PRO A 139 -26.12 5.46 -1.89
N ARG A 140 -25.62 6.53 -1.26
CA ARG A 140 -25.63 6.73 0.20
C ARG A 140 -26.96 7.29 0.69
#